data_AF-A0A5S3UDX4-F1
#
_entry.id   AF-A0A5S3UDX4-F1
#
_cell.length_a   1.000
_cell.length_b   1.000
_cell.length_c   1.000
_cell.angle_alpha   90.00
_cell.angle_beta   90.00
_cell.angle_gamma   90.00
#
_symmetry.space_group_name_H-M   'P 1'
#
loop_
_entity.id
_entity.type
_entity.pdbx_description
1 polymer ?
#
loop_
_entity_poly.entity_id
_entity_poly.type
_entity_poly.pdbx_seq_one_letter_code
_entity_poly.pdbx_strand_id
1 'polypeptide(L)'
;INISKLSEFIRELHLINKACRDCKIRSQCTNSKKDPRRIRRWVHEILTEEMLQKLKNEPELMLHRKQTVEHPFGTIKLWMGATHLLTRGLKSVGTEISLHVLAYNFRRMITIMGVNGLSKAIRVALP
;
A
#
# COMPACT_ATOMS: atom_id res chain seq x y z
N ILE A 1 -8.75 5.03 -17.44
CA ILE A 1 -8.16 3.71 -17.07
C ILE A 1 -8.90 2.68 -17.91
N ASN A 2 -8.21 1.99 -18.81
CA ASN A 2 -8.85 1.08 -19.77
C ASN A 2 -9.30 -0.18 -19.01
N ILE A 3 -10.60 -0.47 -19.01
CA ILE A 3 -11.20 -1.59 -18.26
C ILE A 3 -10.59 -2.94 -18.69
N SER A 4 -10.09 -3.03 -19.93
CA SER A 4 -9.36 -4.17 -20.48
C SER A 4 -7.99 -4.45 -19.85
N LYS A 5 -7.38 -3.51 -19.12
CA LYS A 5 -6.14 -3.75 -18.35
C LYS A 5 -6.40 -4.23 -16.92
N LEU A 6 -7.63 -4.09 -16.40
CA LEU A 6 -7.98 -4.58 -15.06
C LEU A 6 -8.13 -6.11 -15.01
N SER A 7 -8.40 -6.75 -16.15
CA SER A 7 -8.49 -8.22 -16.26
C SER A 7 -7.14 -8.93 -16.12
N GLU A 8 -6.03 -8.22 -16.25
CA GLU A 8 -4.68 -8.78 -16.09
C GLU A 8 -4.29 -8.92 -14.59
N PHE A 9 -4.86 -8.06 -13.72
CA PHE A 9 -4.60 -8.07 -12.27
C PHE A 9 -5.57 -8.96 -11.49
N ILE A 10 -6.75 -9.26 -12.05
CA ILE A 10 -7.77 -10.10 -11.43
C ILE A 10 -7.75 -11.44 -12.14
N ARG A 11 -7.15 -12.46 -11.53
CA ARG A 11 -7.42 -13.84 -11.95
C ARG A 11 -8.87 -14.14 -11.55
N GLU A 12 -9.78 -14.10 -12.52
CA GLU A 12 -11.06 -14.81 -12.40
C GLU A 12 -10.78 -16.31 -12.32
N LEU A 13 -10.45 -16.82 -11.14
CA LEU A 13 -10.33 -18.26 -10.91
C LEU A 13 -10.57 -18.56 -9.43
N HIS A 14 -11.81 -18.92 -9.12
CA HIS A 14 -12.14 -20.29 -8.74
C HIS A 14 -13.65 -20.52 -8.87
N LEU A 15 -14.08 -21.06 -10.01
CA LEU A 15 -15.32 -21.83 -10.09
C LEU A 15 -15.05 -23.17 -9.39
N ILE A 16 -15.18 -23.24 -8.06
CA ILE A 16 -15.12 -24.54 -7.39
C ILE A 16 -16.49 -25.22 -7.53
N ASN A 17 -16.90 -25.50 -8.77
CA ASN A 17 -18.19 -26.14 -9.07
C ASN A 17 -18.31 -27.49 -8.32
N LYS A 18 -17.22 -28.27 -8.30
CA LYS A 18 -17.16 -29.55 -7.59
C LYS A 18 -17.28 -29.40 -6.07
N ALA A 19 -16.50 -28.53 -5.43
CA ALA A 19 -16.57 -28.37 -3.97
C ALA A 19 -17.85 -27.65 -3.50
N CYS A 20 -18.45 -26.77 -4.31
CA CYS A 20 -19.71 -26.12 -3.96
C CYS A 20 -20.91 -27.05 -4.04
N ARG A 21 -20.86 -28.18 -4.76
CA ARG A 21 -22.00 -29.09 -4.92
C ARG A 21 -22.35 -29.78 -3.60
N ASP A 22 -21.34 -30.24 -2.87
CA ASP A 22 -21.49 -31.02 -1.62
C ASP A 22 -21.15 -30.19 -0.37
N CYS A 23 -21.12 -28.87 -0.50
CA CYS A 23 -20.74 -27.97 0.58
C CYS A 23 -21.86 -27.83 1.63
N LYS A 24 -21.59 -28.20 2.89
CA LYS A 24 -22.56 -28.11 4.01
C LYS A 24 -23.04 -26.69 4.31
N ILE A 25 -22.25 -25.66 3.97
CA ILE A 25 -22.58 -24.24 4.19
C ILE A 25 -23.16 -23.56 2.94
N ARG A 26 -23.53 -24.31 1.90
CA ARG A 26 -24.03 -23.75 0.63
C ARG A 26 -25.22 -22.80 0.83
N SER A 27 -26.13 -23.14 1.75
CA SER A 27 -27.30 -22.33 2.10
C SER A 27 -26.95 -20.94 2.62
N GLN A 28 -25.77 -20.74 3.20
CA GLN A 28 -25.29 -19.43 3.66
C GLN A 28 -24.46 -18.68 2.60
N CYS A 29 -23.99 -19.38 1.55
CA CYS A 29 -23.07 -18.83 0.55
C CYS A 29 -23.79 -18.34 -0.72
N THR A 30 -24.80 -19.07 -1.21
CA THR A 30 -25.55 -18.70 -2.42
C THR A 30 -26.98 -19.23 -2.40
N ASN A 31 -27.93 -18.42 -2.87
CA ASN A 31 -29.32 -18.85 -3.08
C ASN A 31 -29.52 -19.63 -4.40
N SER A 32 -28.50 -19.67 -5.28
CA SER A 32 -28.60 -20.38 -6.56
C SER A 32 -28.50 -21.89 -6.36
N LYS A 33 -29.50 -22.61 -6.89
CA LYS A 33 -29.58 -24.08 -6.84
C LYS A 33 -28.60 -24.76 -7.80
N LYS A 34 -28.22 -24.10 -8.90
CA LYS A 34 -27.40 -24.67 -9.97
C LYS A 34 -26.00 -24.07 -10.00
N ASP A 35 -25.90 -22.75 -10.01
CA ASP A 35 -24.61 -22.09 -10.23
C ASP A 35 -23.86 -21.82 -8.91
N PRO A 36 -22.55 -22.12 -8.84
CA PRO A 36 -21.72 -21.71 -7.72
C PRO A 36 -21.54 -20.19 -7.71
N ARG A 37 -21.31 -19.61 -6.52
CA ARG A 37 -20.92 -18.20 -6.39
C ARG A 37 -19.60 -18.00 -7.12
N ARG A 38 -19.56 -17.03 -8.05
CA ARG A 38 -18.30 -16.59 -8.67
C ARG A 38 -17.59 -15.65 -7.72
N ILE A 39 -16.36 -16.01 -7.33
CA ILE A 39 -15.50 -15.16 -6.50
C ILE A 39 -14.36 -14.67 -7.38
N ARG A 40 -14.15 -13.35 -7.38
CA ARG A 40 -12.99 -12.73 -8.01
C ARG A 40 -11.94 -12.55 -6.93
N ARG A 41 -10.78 -13.21 -7.10
CA ARG A 41 -9.62 -13.06 -6.22
C ARG A 41 -8.52 -12.29 -6.94
N TRP A 42 -7.78 -11.49 -6.19
CA TRP A 42 -6.61 -10.81 -6.75
C TRP A 42 -5.46 -11.81 -6.90
N VAL A 43 -4.64 -11.68 -7.95
CA VAL A 43 -3.56 -12.66 -8.24
C VAL A 43 -2.60 -12.83 -7.06
N HIS A 44 -2.38 -11.76 -6.30
CA HIS A 44 -1.49 -11.74 -5.15
C HIS A 44 -2.24 -11.59 -3.82
N GLU A 45 -3.49 -12.06 -3.73
CA GLU A 45 -4.29 -12.02 -2.49
C GLU A 45 -3.58 -12.71 -1.31
N ILE A 46 -2.73 -13.70 -1.60
CA ILE A 46 -1.87 -14.36 -0.62
C ILE A 46 -1.02 -13.34 0.15
N LEU A 47 -0.47 -12.32 -0.53
CA LEU A 47 0.31 -11.26 0.14
C LEU A 47 -0.55 -10.46 1.13
N THR A 48 -1.82 -10.22 0.78
CA THR A 48 -2.77 -9.54 1.66
C THR A 48 -3.14 -10.43 2.84
N GLU A 49 -3.37 -11.73 2.62
CA GLU A 49 -3.66 -12.71 3.66
C GLU A 49 -2.47 -12.86 4.63
N GLU A 50 -1.24 -12.92 4.13
CA GLU A 50 -0.01 -12.91 4.93
C GLU A 50 0.12 -11.63 5.75
N MET A 51 -0.11 -10.47 5.14
CA MET A 51 -0.11 -9.19 5.85
C MET A 51 -1.18 -9.16 6.94
N LEU A 52 -2.39 -9.61 6.65
CA LEU A 52 -3.48 -9.68 7.64
C LEU A 52 -3.13 -10.61 8.80
N GLN A 53 -2.48 -11.75 8.51
CA GLN A 53 -2.05 -12.67 9.57
C GLN A 53 -0.96 -12.05 10.44
N LYS A 54 0.01 -11.33 9.85
CA LYS A 54 1.00 -10.56 10.61
C LYS A 54 0.34 -9.51 11.52
N LEU A 55 -0.62 -8.74 10.99
CA LEU A 55 -1.34 -7.73 11.77
C LEU A 55 -2.19 -8.32 12.90
N LYS A 56 -2.70 -9.55 12.74
CA LYS A 56 -3.40 -10.26 13.83
C LYS A 56 -2.45 -10.70 14.94
N ASN A 57 -1.24 -11.14 14.57
CA ASN A 57 -0.23 -11.57 15.52
C ASN A 57 0.40 -10.39 16.27
N GLU A 58 0.53 -9.23 15.60
CA GLU A 58 1.21 -8.02 16.10
C GLU A 58 0.31 -6.77 15.91
N PRO A 59 -0.74 -6.59 16.75
CA PRO A 59 -1.70 -5.50 16.59
C PRO A 59 -1.08 -4.10 16.80
N GLU A 60 0.03 -4.00 17.53
CA GLU A 60 0.78 -2.77 17.77
C GLU A 60 1.38 -2.15 16.50
N LEU A 61 1.58 -2.95 15.44
CA LEU A 61 2.13 -2.46 14.17
C LEU A 61 1.24 -1.38 13.55
N MET A 62 -0.08 -1.46 13.73
CA MET A 62 -1.00 -0.43 13.24
C MET A 62 -0.84 0.89 14.00
N LEU A 63 -0.61 0.83 15.31
CA LEU A 63 -0.31 2.01 16.11
C LEU A 63 1.02 2.62 15.70
N HIS A 64 2.03 1.80 15.50
CA HIS A 64 3.34 2.25 15.03
C HIS A 64 3.23 2.94 13.67
N ARG A 65 2.52 2.34 12.71
CA ARG A 65 2.32 2.91 11.36
C ARG A 65 1.66 4.28 11.40
N LYS A 66 0.63 4.43 12.23
CA LYS A 66 -0.06 5.70 12.46
C LYS A 66 0.90 6.80 12.95
N GLN A 67 1.83 6.44 13.83
CA GLN A 67 2.78 7.38 14.43
C GLN A 67 3.96 7.70 13.51
N THR A 68 4.48 6.71 12.77
CA THR A 68 5.76 6.85 12.05
C THR A 68 5.58 7.20 10.59
N VAL A 69 4.69 6.54 9.84
CA VAL A 69 4.64 6.65 8.37
C VAL A 69 3.47 7.50 7.90
N GLU A 70 2.31 7.41 8.55
CA GLU A 70 1.09 8.06 8.07
C GLU A 70 1.19 9.60 8.12
N HIS A 71 1.78 10.15 9.18
CA HIS A 71 1.97 11.61 9.28
C HIS A 71 2.94 12.17 8.21
N PRO A 72 4.17 11.64 8.02
CA PRO A 72 5.04 12.06 6.91
C PRO A 72 4.37 11.92 5.56
N PHE A 73 3.70 10.79 5.31
CA PHE A 73 3.03 10.54 4.04
C PHE A 73 1.93 11.58 3.77
N GLY A 74 1.08 11.87 4.75
CA GLY A 74 0.03 12.88 4.62
C GLY A 74 0.60 14.28 4.37
N THR A 75 1.69 14.63 5.05
CA THR A 75 2.38 15.92 4.89
C THR A 75 2.97 16.07 3.49
N ILE A 76 3.71 15.06 3.03
CA ILE A 76 4.30 15.04 1.69
C ILE A 76 3.20 15.13 0.63
N LYS A 77 2.14 14.32 0.77
CA LYS A 77 1.01 14.33 -0.15
C LYS A 77 0.30 15.68 -0.19
N LEU A 78 0.15 16.35 0.95
CA LEU A 78 -0.39 17.70 1.01
C LEU A 78 0.50 18.71 0.28
N TRP A 79 1.83 18.64 0.45
CA TRP A 79 2.77 19.54 -0.23
C TRP A 79 2.85 19.29 -1.74
N MET A 80 2.67 18.05 -2.18
CA MET A 80 2.55 17.69 -3.60
C MET A 80 1.31 18.29 -4.26
N GLY A 81 0.34 18.76 -3.47
CA GLY A 81 -0.91 19.34 -3.95
C GLY A 81 -1.90 18.29 -4.46
N ALA A 82 -2.93 18.75 -5.18
CA ALA A 82 -3.98 17.89 -5.74
C ALA A 82 -3.54 17.15 -7.01
N THR A 83 -2.33 17.41 -7.51
CA THR A 83 -1.85 16.92 -8.81
C THR A 83 -1.10 15.61 -8.71
N HIS A 84 -1.17 14.84 -9.81
CA HIS A 84 -0.32 13.68 -10.03
C HIS A 84 1.16 14.07 -10.12
N LEU A 85 2.03 13.06 -10.01
CA LEU A 85 3.46 13.19 -10.29
C LEU A 85 3.69 13.86 -11.65
N LEU A 86 4.66 14.77 -11.71
CA LEU A 86 5.00 15.52 -12.91
C LEU A 86 5.69 14.63 -13.96
N THR A 87 6.39 13.60 -13.49
CA THR A 87 7.16 12.69 -14.33
C THR A 87 6.41 11.41 -14.70
N ARG A 88 6.89 10.72 -15.75
CA ARG A 88 6.34 9.43 -16.21
C ARG A 88 7.41 8.36 -16.26
N GLY A 89 7.05 7.15 -15.82
CA GLY A 89 7.93 5.98 -15.77
C GLY A 89 8.54 5.77 -14.38
N LEU A 90 8.77 4.52 -13.99
CA LEU A 90 9.15 4.18 -12.60
C LEU A 90 10.44 4.87 -12.12
N LYS A 91 11.44 5.00 -13.00
CA LYS A 91 12.73 5.60 -12.64
C LYS A 91 12.59 7.09 -12.31
N SER A 92 11.92 7.86 -13.17
CA SER A 92 11.74 9.30 -13.00
C SER A 92 10.77 9.62 -11.86
N VAL A 93 9.67 8.86 -11.75
CA VAL A 93 8.74 8.91 -10.62
C VAL A 93 9.45 8.62 -9.30
N GLY A 94 10.33 7.61 -9.29
CA GLY A 94 11.15 7.28 -8.12
C GLY A 94 12.03 8.44 -7.69
N THR A 95 12.66 9.15 -8.65
CA THR A 95 13.45 10.35 -8.36
C THR A 95 12.59 11.48 -7.78
N GLU A 96 11.41 11.73 -8.35
CA GLU A 96 10.49 12.78 -7.88
C GLU A 96 10.04 12.52 -6.42
N ILE A 97 9.61 11.29 -6.12
CA ILE A 97 9.26 10.89 -4.75
C ILE A 97 10.46 11.02 -3.81
N SER A 98 11.65 10.62 -4.26
CA SER A 98 12.88 10.71 -3.44
C SER A 98 13.20 12.15 -3.07
N LEU A 99 13.02 13.10 -3.99
CA LEU A 99 13.20 14.53 -3.72
C LEU A 99 12.18 15.06 -2.71
N HIS A 100 10.92 14.65 -2.81
CA HIS A 100 9.89 15.03 -1.82
C HIS A 100 10.21 14.49 -0.42
N VAL A 101 10.61 13.23 -0.32
CA VAL A 101 11.01 12.63 0.96
C VAL A 101 12.24 13.33 1.53
N LEU A 102 13.23 13.66 0.70
CA LEU A 102 14.41 14.40 1.11
C LEU A 102 14.06 15.80 1.65
N ALA A 103 13.19 16.53 0.95
CA ALA A 103 12.73 17.85 1.38
C ALA A 103 11.97 17.78 2.71
N TYR A 104 11.10 16.78 2.90
CA TYR A 104 10.41 16.53 4.17
C TYR A 104 11.40 16.26 5.30
N ASN A 105 12.38 15.37 5.06
CA ASN A 105 13.40 15.02 6.04
C ASN A 105 14.22 16.26 6.44
N PHE A 106 14.65 17.08 5.49
CA PHE A 106 15.35 18.32 5.82
C PHE A 106 14.49 19.27 6.65
N ARG A 107 13.23 19.50 6.26
CA ARG A 107 12.35 20.38 7.04
C ARG A 107 12.14 19.86 8.45
N ARG A 108 11.91 18.55 8.61
CA ARG A 108 11.76 17.90 9.92
C ARG A 108 13.02 18.04 10.78
N MET A 109 14.19 17.80 10.21
CA MET A 109 15.46 17.90 10.92
C MET A 109 15.77 19.35 11.32
N ILE A 110 15.52 20.32 10.44
CA ILE A 110 15.65 21.74 10.79
C ILE A 110 14.72 22.10 11.96
N THR A 111 13.50 21.57 12.02
CA THR A 111 12.59 21.78 13.16
C THR A 111 13.12 21.16 14.47
N ILE A 112 13.77 19.99 14.40
CA ILE A 112 14.26 19.28 15.60
C ILE A 112 15.56 19.87 16.16
N MET A 113 16.53 20.18 15.31
CA MET A 113 17.89 20.56 15.72
C MET A 113 18.36 21.93 15.22
N GLY A 114 17.50 22.66 14.49
CA GLY A 114 17.86 23.93 13.86
C GLY A 114 18.79 23.76 12.66
N VAL A 115 18.97 24.85 11.91
CA VAL A 115 19.82 24.87 10.70
C VAL A 115 21.28 24.57 11.04
N ASN A 116 21.80 25.19 12.10
CA ASN A 116 23.20 25.03 12.51
C ASN A 116 23.49 23.61 13.04
N GLY A 117 22.57 23.04 13.83
CA GLY A 117 22.69 21.69 14.34
C GLY A 117 22.71 20.65 13.21
N LEU A 118 21.81 20.81 12.24
CA LEU A 118 21.77 19.96 11.06
C LEU A 118 23.03 20.11 10.20
N SER A 119 23.50 21.33 9.94
CA SER A 119 24.72 21.54 9.15
C SER A 119 25.94 20.86 9.79
N LYS A 120 26.07 20.96 11.12
CA LYS A 120 27.13 20.27 11.87
C LYS A 120 26.99 18.75 11.76
N ALA A 121 25.79 18.21 11.91
CA ALA A 121 25.54 16.76 11.80
C ALA A 121 25.88 16.23 10.40
N ILE A 122 25.51 16.95 9.34
CA ILE A 122 25.84 16.57 7.96
C ILE A 122 27.36 16.60 7.72
N ARG A 123 28.06 17.62 8.21
CA ARG A 123 29.53 17.72 8.08
C ARG A 123 30.27 16.59 8.79
N VAL A 124 29.71 16.02 9.86
CA VAL A 124 30.31 14.88 10.57
C VAL A 124 29.97 13.57 9.86
N ALA A 125 28.80 13.46 9.25
CA ALA A 125 28.33 12.25 8.56
C ALA A 125 28.93 12.08 7.16
N LEU A 126 29.35 13.17 6.51
CA LEU A 126 30.07 13.13 5.24
C LEU A 126 31.58 13.01 5.53
N PRO A 127 32.27 11.99 4.98
CA PRO A 127 33.72 11.87 5.08
C PRO A 127 34.47 13.00 4.38
#